data_AF-A0A2T4S6F3-F1
#
_entry.id   AF-A0A2T4S6F3-F1
#
_cell.length_a   1.000
_cell.length_b   1.000
_cell.length_c   1.000
_cell.angle_alpha   90.00
_cell.angle_beta   90.00
_cell.angle_gamma   90.00
#
_symmetry.space_group_name_H-M   'P 1'
#
loop_
_entity.id
_entity.type
_entity.pdbx_description
1 polymer ?
#
loop_
_entity_poly.entity_id
_entity_poly.type
_entity_poly.pdbx_seq_one_letter_code
_entity_poly.pdbx_strand_id
1 'polypeptide(L)'
;PAYEYDYREDDDNYFEQPGKLFRLQTPEQQERIFQNTANEMEGVTLEVKERHIRHCYKADPEYGKGVAKAMGIDINSIDLNAED
;
A
#
# COMPACT_ATOMS: atom_id res chain seq x y z
N PRO A 1 5.86 -32.67 -19.18
CA PRO A 1 5.60 -32.00 -17.89
C PRO A 1 6.07 -30.54 -17.96
N ALA A 2 5.13 -29.63 -18.14
CA ALA A 2 5.42 -28.20 -18.16
C ALA A 2 5.83 -27.79 -16.75
N TYR A 3 6.98 -27.12 -16.67
CA TYR A 3 7.59 -26.57 -15.47
C TYR A 3 6.77 -25.32 -15.10
N GLU A 4 5.73 -25.50 -14.30
CA GLU A 4 4.97 -24.39 -13.73
C GLU A 4 5.77 -23.90 -12.52
N TYR A 5 6.59 -22.88 -12.73
CA TYR A 5 7.41 -22.27 -11.68
C TYR A 5 6.61 -21.14 -11.05
N ASP A 6 6.19 -21.34 -9.80
CA ASP A 6 5.50 -20.31 -9.02
C ASP A 6 6.53 -19.42 -8.30
N TYR A 7 6.77 -18.24 -8.84
CA TYR A 7 7.67 -17.23 -8.25
C TYR A 7 7.24 -16.79 -6.85
N ARG A 8 5.96 -16.95 -6.47
CA ARG A 8 5.46 -16.53 -5.16
C ARG A 8 5.86 -17.49 -4.04
N GLU A 9 6.13 -18.75 -4.35
CA GLU A 9 6.68 -19.71 -3.38
C GLU A 9 8.15 -19.40 -3.06
N ASP A 10 8.88 -18.78 -4.00
CA ASP A 10 10.32 -18.52 -3.89
C ASP A 10 10.65 -17.12 -3.34
N ASP A 11 9.80 -16.10 -3.57
CA ASP A 11 9.97 -14.75 -3.00
C ASP A 11 8.60 -14.07 -2.77
N ASP A 12 8.19 -14.00 -1.50
CA ASP A 12 6.98 -13.36 -1.03
C ASP A 12 7.23 -12.02 -0.31
N ASN A 13 8.48 -11.54 -0.32
CA ASN A 13 8.91 -10.35 0.42
C ASN A 13 8.67 -9.04 -0.35
N TYR A 14 7.42 -8.79 -0.71
CA TYR A 14 7.02 -7.65 -1.54
C TYR A 14 7.06 -6.31 -0.82
N PHE A 15 6.99 -6.31 0.51
CA PHE A 15 6.65 -5.11 1.29
C PHE A 15 7.84 -4.50 2.04
N GLU A 16 8.93 -5.27 2.25
CA GLU A 16 10.08 -4.78 3.01
C GLU A 16 10.81 -3.62 2.31
N GLN A 17 11.10 -3.75 1.02
CA GLN A 17 11.86 -2.74 0.29
C GLN A 17 11.08 -1.41 0.15
N PRO A 18 9.79 -1.40 -0.23
CA PRO A 18 9.00 -0.18 -0.24
C PRO A 18 8.89 0.48 1.14
N GLY A 19 8.72 -0.30 2.20
CA GLY A 19 8.68 0.22 3.57
C GLY A 19 9.99 0.89 3.99
N LYS A 20 11.14 0.28 3.66
CA LYS A 20 12.45 0.90 3.88
C LYS A 20 12.61 2.19 3.10
N LEU A 21 12.21 2.21 1.81
CA LEU A 21 12.30 3.41 0.98
C LEU A 21 11.44 4.57 1.54
N PHE A 22 10.23 4.27 2.00
CA PHE A 22 9.33 5.25 2.61
C PHE A 22 9.93 5.87 3.88
N ARG A 23 10.57 5.06 4.73
CA ARG A 23 11.22 5.52 5.97
C ARG A 23 12.45 6.43 5.74
N LEU A 24 13.04 6.39 4.54
CA LEU A 24 14.15 7.29 4.17
C LEU A 24 13.68 8.68 3.75
N GLN A 25 12.38 8.87 3.50
CA GLN A 25 11.83 10.15 3.06
C GLN A 25 11.69 11.14 4.23
N THR A 26 11.82 12.43 3.95
CA THR A 26 11.47 13.48 4.91
C THR A 26 9.96 13.53 5.14
N PRO A 27 9.47 14.09 6.26
CA PRO A 27 8.04 14.23 6.50
C PRO A 27 7.28 14.94 5.36
N GLU A 28 7.89 15.96 4.75
CA GLU A 28 7.32 16.65 3.59
C GLU A 28 7.27 15.77 2.33
N GLN A 29 8.28 14.92 2.11
CA GLN A 29 8.26 13.95 1.02
C GLN A 29 7.21 12.86 1.25
N GLN A 30 7.05 12.39 2.49
CA GLN A 30 6.01 11.43 2.86
C GLN A 30 4.61 12.01 2.59
N GLU A 31 4.37 13.26 3.01
CA GLU A 31 3.10 13.94 2.72
C GLU A 31 2.84 14.04 1.20
N ARG A 32 3.86 14.41 0.41
CA ARG A 32 3.75 14.43 -1.05
C ARG A 32 3.41 13.07 -1.64
N ILE A 33 4.00 11.99 -1.13
CA ILE A 33 3.65 10.63 -1.56
C ILE A 33 2.18 10.35 -1.30
N PHE A 34 1.66 10.67 -0.10
CA PHE A 34 0.26 10.42 0.23
C PHE A 34 -0.69 11.19 -0.70
N GLN A 35 -0.46 12.49 -0.88
CA GLN A 35 -1.32 13.36 -1.69
C GLN A 35 -1.28 12.97 -3.16
N ASN A 36 -0.10 12.70 -3.72
CA ASN A 36 0.03 12.28 -5.11
C ASN A 36 -0.70 10.94 -5.35
N THR A 37 -0.51 9.97 -4.47
CA THR A 37 -1.21 8.68 -4.56
C THR A 37 -2.72 8.84 -4.47
N ALA A 38 -3.23 9.71 -3.58
CA ALA A 38 -4.66 9.97 -3.47
C ALA A 38 -5.24 10.61 -4.73
N ASN A 39 -4.53 11.58 -5.33
CA ASN A 39 -4.94 12.23 -6.58
C ASN A 39 -5.01 11.24 -7.75
N GLU A 40 -4.00 10.38 -7.91
CA GLU A 40 -3.97 9.37 -8.98
C GLU A 40 -5.03 8.27 -8.80
N MET A 41 -5.61 8.16 -7.60
CA MET A 41 -6.67 7.21 -7.28
C MET A 41 -8.08 7.82 -7.41
N GLU A 42 -8.20 9.06 -7.88
CA GLU A 42 -9.49 9.65 -8.20
C GLU A 42 -10.20 8.82 -9.29
N GLY A 43 -11.51 8.60 -9.13
CA GLY A 43 -12.30 7.77 -10.05
C GLY A 43 -12.13 6.25 -9.93
N VAL A 44 -11.18 5.77 -9.12
CA VAL A 44 -11.00 4.34 -8.82
C VAL A 44 -12.07 3.86 -7.82
N THR A 45 -12.45 2.58 -7.92
CA THR A 45 -13.43 1.97 -7.00
C THR A 45 -12.92 1.93 -5.56
N LEU A 46 -13.85 1.91 -4.59
CA LEU A 46 -13.50 1.84 -3.17
C LEU A 46 -12.66 0.59 -2.85
N GLU A 47 -13.04 -0.57 -3.37
CA GLU A 47 -12.31 -1.83 -3.16
C GLU A 47 -10.84 -1.74 -3.58
N VAL A 48 -10.55 -1.10 -4.72
CA VAL A 48 -9.17 -0.95 -5.20
C VAL A 48 -8.39 0.04 -4.34
N LYS A 49 -9.02 1.12 -3.87
CA LYS A 49 -8.41 2.05 -2.91
C LYS A 49 -8.08 1.35 -1.60
N GLU A 50 -9.01 0.57 -1.06
CA GLU A 50 -8.81 -0.22 0.15
C GLU A 50 -7.70 -1.25 -0.01
N ARG A 51 -7.66 -1.97 -1.15
CA ARG A 51 -6.55 -2.89 -1.49
C ARG A 51 -5.20 -2.16 -1.47
N HIS A 52 -5.11 -0.99 -2.11
CA HIS A 52 -3.87 -0.22 -2.15
C HIS A 52 -3.44 0.25 -0.74
N ILE A 53 -4.38 0.74 0.07
CA ILE A 53 -4.13 1.14 1.45
C ILE A 53 -3.58 -0.05 2.26
N ARG A 54 -4.16 -1.26 2.10
CA ARG A 54 -3.66 -2.48 2.76
C ARG A 54 -2.22 -2.79 2.38
N HIS A 55 -1.87 -2.69 1.09
CA HIS A 55 -0.49 -2.92 0.63
C HIS A 55 0.49 -1.88 1.17
N CYS A 56 0.10 -0.60 1.18
CA CYS A 56 0.89 0.46 1.81
C CYS A 56 1.09 0.19 3.31
N TYR A 57 0.05 -0.30 4.00
CA TYR A 57 0.12 -0.64 5.42
C TYR A 57 1.02 -1.85 5.69
N LYS A 58 0.98 -2.88 4.83
CA LYS A 58 1.90 -4.03 4.88
C LYS A 58 3.36 -3.59 4.70
N ALA A 59 3.62 -2.56 3.89
CA ALA A 59 4.95 -1.99 3.73
C ALA A 59 5.41 -1.15 4.94
N ASP A 60 4.56 -0.24 5.42
CA ASP A 60 4.79 0.51 6.66
C ASP A 60 3.44 1.03 7.22
N PRO A 61 3.16 0.88 8.53
CA PRO A 61 1.89 1.33 9.10
C PRO A 61 1.60 2.82 8.90
N GLU A 62 2.62 3.68 8.97
CA GLU A 62 2.42 5.12 8.78
C GLU A 62 2.19 5.47 7.31
N TYR A 63 2.73 4.66 6.39
CA TYR A 63 2.44 4.80 4.97
C TYR A 63 0.97 4.50 4.67
N GLY A 64 0.47 3.35 5.12
CA GLY A 64 -0.95 2.99 4.95
C GLY A 64 -1.90 4.03 5.55
N LYS A 65 -1.62 4.50 6.77
CA LYS A 65 -2.43 5.53 7.44
C LYS A 65 -2.40 6.87 6.69
N GLY A 66 -1.24 7.29 6.21
CA GLY A 66 -1.08 8.53 5.45
C GLY A 66 -1.89 8.52 4.15
N VAL A 67 -1.81 7.42 3.41
CA VAL A 67 -2.58 7.22 2.17
C VAL A 67 -4.09 7.17 2.45
N ALA A 68 -4.52 6.42 3.46
CA ALA A 68 -5.92 6.35 3.87
C ALA A 68 -6.49 7.74 4.21
N LYS A 69 -5.74 8.50 5.01
CA LYS A 69 -6.10 9.88 5.37
C LYS A 69 -6.19 10.78 4.15
N ALA A 70 -5.23 10.71 3.23
CA ALA A 70 -5.24 11.52 2.01
C ALA A 70 -6.43 11.20 1.08
N MET A 71 -6.88 9.94 1.06
CA MET A 71 -8.09 9.52 0.34
C MET A 71 -9.40 9.78 1.09
N GLY A 72 -9.36 10.29 2.33
CA GLY A 72 -10.53 10.49 3.18
C GLY A 72 -11.19 9.19 3.64
N ILE A 73 -10.42 8.10 3.72
CA ILE A 73 -10.91 6.77 4.14
C ILE A 73 -10.45 6.52 5.58
N ASP A 74 -11.36 6.07 6.43
CA ASP A 74 -11.00 5.62 7.77
C ASP A 74 -10.31 4.26 7.68
N ILE A 75 -9.03 4.20 8.06
CA ILE A 75 -8.28 2.94 8.00
C ILE A 75 -8.88 1.84 8.89
N ASN A 76 -9.62 2.21 9.94
CA ASN A 76 -10.25 1.24 10.83
C ASN A 76 -11.49 0.57 10.21
N SER A 77 -12.01 1.10 9.10
CA SER A 77 -13.08 0.44 8.35
C SER A 77 -12.57 -0.58 7.33
N ILE A 78 -11.24 -0.70 7.16
CA ILE A 78 -10.61 -1.59 6.19
C ILE A 78 -10.17 -2.87 6.90
N ASP A 79 -10.46 -4.03 6.32
CA ASP A 79 -9.89 -5.30 6.78
C ASP A 79 -8.43 -5.42 6.34
N LEU A 80 -7.51 -4.97 7.19
CA LEU A 80 -6.07 -4.96 6.90
C LEU A 80 -5.45 -6.35 6.67
N ASN A 81 -6.14 -7.42 7.07
CA ASN A 81 -5.66 -8.79 6.94
C ASN A 81 -6.30 -9.55 5.77
N ALA A 82 -7.23 -8.93 5.04
CA ALA A 82 -7.85 -9.58 3.90
C ALA A 82 -6.76 -10.01 2.89
N GLU A 83 -6.93 -11.21 2.33
CA GLU A 83 -6.12 -11.70 1.22
C GLU A 83 -6.52 -10.95 -0.07
N ASP A 84 -5.65 -11.01 -1.08
CA ASP A 84 -5.83 -10.30 -2.35
C ASP A 84 -6.61 -11.11 -3.40
#